data_AF-A0A9D6FYT7-F1
#
_entry.id   AF-A0A9D6FYT7-F1
#
_cell.length_a   1.000
_cell.length_b   1.000
_cell.length_c   1.000
_cell.angle_alpha   90.00
_cell.angle_beta   90.00
_cell.angle_gamma   90.00
#
_symmetry.space_group_name_H-M   'P 1'
#
loop_
_entity.id
_entity.type
_entity.pdbx_description
1 polymer ?
#
loop_
_entity_poly.entity_id
_entity_poly.type
_entity_poly.pdbx_seq_one_letter_code
_entity_poly.pdbx_strand_id
1 'polypeptide(L)' 'PRRIADAEAALVGVAPGERAFAQAAEIVSRVVDPMNDPHASADYRRDLVRTTTLRALDKALARQS' A
#
# COMPACT_ATOMS: atom_id res chain seq x y z
N PRO A 1 -13.86 5.22 -1.74
CA PRO A 1 -12.38 5.33 -1.79
C PRO A 1 -11.84 5.93 -0.47
N ARG A 2 -10.80 5.32 0.13
CA ARG A 2 -10.19 5.81 1.38
C ARG A 2 -8.79 6.36 1.09
N ARG A 3 -8.44 7.50 1.71
CA ARG A 3 -7.07 8.03 1.69
C ARG A 3 -6.29 7.52 2.90
N ILE A 4 -5.01 7.24 2.69
CA ILE A 4 -4.06 6.82 3.72
C ILE A 4 -2.89 7.80 3.66
N ALA A 5 -3.00 8.88 4.44
CA ALA A 5 -2.09 10.02 4.38
C ALA A 5 -0.62 9.61 4.59
N ASP A 6 -0.36 8.65 5.49
CA ASP A 6 0.99 8.17 5.77
C ASP A 6 1.61 7.46 4.55
N ALA A 7 0.80 6.76 3.76
CA ALA A 7 1.27 6.11 2.53
C ALA A 7 1.54 7.13 1.42
N GLU A 8 0.73 8.21 1.35
CA GLU A 8 0.99 9.34 0.44
C GLU A 8 2.30 10.05 0.82
N ALA A 9 2.50 10.34 2.11
CA ALA A 9 3.69 10.99 2.63
C ALA A 9 4.97 10.17 2.36
N ALA A 10 4.90 8.83 2.41
CA ALA A 10 6.02 7.95 2.09
C ALA A 10 6.45 7.99 0.62
N LEU A 11 5.63 8.53 -0.28
CA LEU A 11 5.92 8.63 -1.71
C LEU A 11 6.38 10.04 -2.12
N VAL A 12 6.06 11.07 -1.35
CA VAL A 12 6.40 12.46 -1.69
C VAL A 12 7.91 12.69 -1.60
N GLY A 13 8.49 13.19 -2.70
CA GLY A 13 9.92 13.51 -2.77
C GLY A 13 10.85 12.30 -2.89
N VAL A 14 10.30 11.08 -2.98
CA VAL A 14 11.07 9.85 -3.13
C VAL A 14 11.10 9.44 -4.60
N ALA A 15 12.26 9.00 -5.10
CA ALA A 15 12.36 8.44 -6.44
C ALA A 15 11.43 7.21 -6.56
N PRO A 16 10.55 7.15 -7.58
CA PRO A 16 9.62 6.04 -7.73
C PRO A 16 10.38 4.74 -8.00
N GLY A 17 9.97 3.66 -7.33
CA GLY A 17 10.61 2.36 -7.47
C GLY A 17 10.31 1.41 -6.31
N GLU A 18 10.85 0.20 -6.40
CA GLU A 18 10.56 -0.94 -5.52
C GLU A 18 10.56 -0.58 -4.03
N ARG A 19 11.59 0.14 -3.56
CA ARG A 19 11.71 0.53 -2.15
C ARG A 19 10.58 1.45 -1.70
N ALA A 20 10.27 2.48 -2.48
CA ALA A 20 9.22 3.45 -2.15
C ALA A 20 7.83 2.77 -2.14
N PHE A 21 7.59 1.90 -3.12
CA PHE A 21 6.32 1.20 -3.25
C PHE A 21 6.13 0.15 -2.16
N ALA A 22 7.19 -0.58 -1.79
CA ALA A 22 7.16 -1.53 -0.68
C ALA A 22 6.85 -0.84 0.66
N GLN A 23 7.45 0.33 0.90
CA GLN A 23 7.17 1.12 2.10
C GLN A 23 5.71 1.60 2.15
N ALA A 24 5.20 2.15 1.06
CA ALA A 24 3.80 2.58 0.98
C ALA A 24 2.83 1.40 1.15
N ALA A 25 3.09 0.26 0.51
CA ALA A 25 2.27 -0.95 0.64
C ALA A 25 2.27 -1.53 2.07
N GLU A 26 3.41 -1.47 2.77
CA GLU A 26 3.48 -1.88 4.16
C GLU A 26 2.63 -0.99 5.07
N ILE A 27 2.71 0.34 4.91
CA ILE A 27 1.88 1.30 5.65
C ILE A 27 0.39 1.02 5.42
N VAL A 28 -0.02 0.81 4.16
CA VAL A 28 -1.42 0.47 3.83
C VAL A 28 -1.86 -0.81 4.54
N SER A 29 -1.03 -1.86 4.52
CA SER A 29 -1.35 -3.14 5.16
C SER A 29 -1.55 -3.00 6.67
N ARG A 30 -0.71 -2.19 7.32
CA ARG A 30 -0.79 -1.91 8.76
C ARG A 30 -1.93 -1.00 9.15
N VAL A 31 -2.55 -0.27 8.23
CA VAL A 31 -3.74 0.55 8.53
C VAL A 31 -5.03 -0.28 8.37
N VAL A 32 -5.03 -1.24 7.44
CA VAL A 32 -6.18 -2.13 7.20
C VAL A 32 -6.38 -3.15 8.32
N ASP A 33 -5.29 -3.56 8.98
CA ASP A 33 -5.32 -4.52 10.09
C ASP A 33 -5.92 -3.98 11.41
N PRO A 34 -5.53 -2.81 11.95
CA PRO A 34 -6.12 -2.19 13.14
C PRO A 34 -7.62 -1.92 13.04
N MET A 35 -8.16 -1.86 11.82
CA MET A 35 -9.55 -1.54 11.58
C MET A 35 -10.48 -2.75 11.63
N ASN A 36 -9.97 -3.98 11.64
CA ASN A 36 -10.79 -5.19 11.51
C ASN A 36 -10.28 -6.34 12.40
N ASP A 37 -11.01 -6.72 13.45
CA ASP A 37 -10.99 -8.13 13.92
C ASP A 37 -12.31 -8.51 14.62
N PRO A 38 -12.95 -9.66 14.26
CA PRO A 38 -12.51 -10.98 14.76
C PRO A 38 -12.59 -12.15 13.73
N HIS A 39 -11.48 -12.87 13.56
CA HIS A 39 -11.35 -14.32 13.26
C HIS A 39 -11.32 -14.88 11.83
N ALA A 40 -11.55 -14.12 10.76
CA ALA A 40 -11.24 -14.60 9.41
C ALA A 40 -10.44 -13.56 8.60
N SER A 41 -9.28 -14.03 8.12
CA SER A 41 -8.49 -13.51 7.00
C SER A 41 -7.78 -12.16 7.18
N ALA A 42 -7.47 -11.72 8.42
CA ALA A 42 -6.67 -10.50 8.65
C ALA A 42 -5.32 -10.53 7.90
N ASP A 43 -4.57 -11.63 8.02
CA ASP A 43 -3.30 -11.82 7.29
C ASP A 43 -3.50 -11.87 5.78
N TYR A 44 -4.51 -12.59 5.30
CA TYR A 44 -4.84 -12.66 3.87
C TYR A 44 -5.23 -11.29 3.30
N ARG A 45 -6.02 -10.50 4.03
CA ARG A 45 -6.38 -9.14 3.63
C ARG A 45 -5.17 -8.23 3.64
N ARG A 46 -4.29 -8.31 4.66
CA ARG A 46 -3.02 -7.58 4.71
C ARG A 46 -2.17 -7.86 3.48
N ASP A 47 -2.00 -9.15 3.15
CA ASP A 47 -1.23 -9.56 1.99
C ASP A 47 -1.88 -9.10 0.67
N LEU A 48 -3.21 -9.18 0.57
CA LEU A 48 -3.96 -8.69 -0.58
C LEU A 48 -3.80 -7.18 -0.78
N VAL A 49 -3.97 -6.37 0.27
CA VAL A 49 -3.85 -4.90 0.16
C VAL A 49 -2.41 -4.47 -0.10
N ARG A 50 -1.43 -5.18 0.46
CA ARG A 50 -0.01 -4.99 0.17
C ARG A 50 0.27 -5.24 -1.32
N THR A 51 -0.10 -6.41 -1.81
CA THR A 51 0.15 -6.83 -3.20
C THR A 51 -0.57 -5.93 -4.21
N THR A 52 -1.82 -5.57 -3.93
CA THR A 52 -2.59 -4.68 -4.83
C THR A 52 -2.05 -3.26 -4.83
N THR A 53 -1.56 -2.75 -3.69
CA THR A 53 -0.90 -1.43 -3.62
C THR A 53 0.37 -1.38 -4.47
N LEU A 54 1.24 -2.40 -4.35
CA LEU A 54 2.43 -2.52 -5.19
C LEU A 54 2.10 -2.48 -6.67
N ARG A 55 1.20 -3.36 -7.12
CA ARG A 55 0.77 -3.44 -8.53
C ARG A 55 0.14 -2.15 -9.03
N ALA A 56 -0.58 -1.43 -8.17
CA ALA A 56 -1.20 -0.16 -8.54
C ALA A 56 -0.16 0.94 -8.76
N LEU A 57 0.86 1.03 -7.90
CA LEU A 57 1.96 1.98 -8.00
C LEU A 57 2.85 1.72 -9.22
N ASP A 58 3.21 0.46 -9.47
CA ASP A 58 3.95 0.07 -10.68
C ASP A 58 3.19 0.46 -11.96
N LYS A 59 1.90 0.15 -12.02
CA LYS A 59 1.05 0.54 -13.15
C LYS A 59 0.93 2.06 -13.27
N ALA A 60 0.92 2.80 -12.16
CA ALA A 60 0.85 4.25 -12.18
C ALA A 60 2.14 4.89 -12.69
N LEU A 61 3.30 4.30 -12.37
CA LEU A 61 4.59 4.71 -12.90
C LEU A 61 4.67 4.45 -14.41
N ALA A 62 4.26 3.25 -14.85
CA ALA A 62 4.28 2.87 -16.26
C ALA A 62 3.34 3.72 -17.15
N ARG A 63 2.28 4.33 -16.58
CA ARG A 63 1.38 5.26 -17.29
C ARG A 63 1.90 6.71 -17.34
N GLN A 64 2.87 7.05 -16.51
CA GLN A 64 3.47 8.40 -16.47
C GLN A 64 4.70 8.51 -17.38
N SER A 65 5.18 7.38 -17.91
CA SER A 65 6.25 7.28 -18.91
C SER A 65 5.66 7.36 -20.31
#